data_AF-A0A2P2C851-F1
#
_entry.id   AF-A0A2P2C851-F1
#
_cell.length_a   1.000
_cell.length_b   1.000
_cell.length_c   1.000
_cell.angle_alpha   90.00
_cell.angle_beta   90.00
_cell.angle_gamma   90.00
#
_symmetry.space_group_name_H-M   'P 1'
#
loop_
_entity.id
_entity.type
_entity.pdbx_description
1 polymer ?
#
loop_
_entity_poly.entity_id
_entity_poly.type
_entity_poly.pdbx_seq_one_letter_code
_entity_poly.pdbx_strand_id
1 'polypeptide(L)'
;MSPERHTLSHVEGKRYAWMVDLELIYDWLKAINEDSYDQIIGAFQILAEVGPGLGRPLVDTIVGSRHNNMKELRPGSSGRSEVRILFAFDPQRHAIMLLAGDKQGRWDKWYRTNVPIADDRYDEHLEGLKGRRVGK
;
A
#
# COMPACT_ATOMS: atom_id res chain seq x y z
N MET A 1 20.00 7.50 -0.15
CA MET A 1 19.48 6.11 -0.19
C MET A 1 18.89 5.90 -1.59
N SER A 2 19.09 4.74 -2.22
CA SER A 2 18.66 4.54 -3.61
C SER A 2 17.14 4.37 -3.69
N PRO A 3 16.41 5.12 -4.56
CA PRO A 3 14.95 5.05 -4.70
C PRO A 3 14.43 3.66 -5.06
N GLU A 4 15.27 2.82 -5.67
CA GLU A 4 14.86 1.53 -6.22
C GLU A 4 14.54 0.47 -5.16
N ARG A 5 15.06 0.62 -3.93
CA ARG A 5 14.92 -0.43 -2.89
C ARG A 5 13.50 -0.58 -2.36
N HIS A 6 12.66 0.44 -2.49
CA HIS A 6 11.31 0.47 -1.91
C HIS A 6 10.22 0.45 -2.99
N THR A 7 10.53 0.00 -4.21
CA THR A 7 9.54 -0.08 -5.28
C THR A 7 9.60 -1.40 -6.03
N LEU A 8 8.44 -1.86 -6.51
CA LEU A 8 8.34 -3.09 -7.33
C LEU A 8 8.25 -2.80 -8.83
N SER A 9 8.85 -1.71 -9.32
CA SER A 9 8.70 -1.28 -10.71
C SER A 9 9.24 -2.30 -11.74
N HIS A 10 10.30 -3.02 -11.36
CA HIS A 10 10.96 -4.04 -12.18
C HIS A 10 11.38 -5.20 -11.28
N VAL A 11 10.75 -6.36 -11.42
CA VAL A 11 11.10 -7.58 -10.68
C VAL A 11 11.27 -8.69 -11.70
N GLU A 12 12.41 -9.40 -11.66
CA GLU A 12 12.73 -10.50 -12.58
C GLU A 12 12.65 -10.11 -14.08
N GLY A 13 12.99 -8.86 -14.41
CA GLY A 13 12.90 -8.35 -15.78
C GLY A 13 11.47 -8.04 -16.26
N LYS A 14 10.44 -8.30 -15.43
CA LYS A 14 9.06 -7.89 -15.71
C LYS A 14 8.88 -6.43 -15.35
N ARG A 15 8.40 -5.64 -16.32
CA ARG A 15 7.98 -4.25 -16.10
C ARG A 15 6.49 -4.21 -15.76
N TYR A 16 6.16 -3.57 -14.64
CA TYR A 16 4.77 -3.42 -14.21
C TYR A 16 4.11 -2.15 -14.76
N ALA A 17 2.79 -2.20 -14.92
CA ALA A 17 2.01 -1.05 -15.41
C ALA A 17 1.87 0.05 -14.35
N TRP A 18 1.93 -0.34 -13.07
CA TRP A 18 1.88 0.53 -11.91
C TRP A 18 3.10 0.29 -11.02
N MET A 19 3.65 1.37 -10.47
CA MET A 19 4.68 1.26 -9.44
C MET A 19 3.99 1.01 -8.09
N VAL A 20 4.52 0.12 -7.27
CA VAL A 20 4.11 -0.01 -5.87
C VAL A 20 5.20 0.60 -5.02
N ASP A 21 4.88 1.64 -4.26
CA ASP A 21 5.79 2.34 -3.36
C ASP A 21 5.61 1.83 -1.93
N LEU A 22 6.70 1.33 -1.36
CA LEU A 22 6.76 0.63 -0.07
C LEU A 22 7.44 1.47 1.02
N GLU A 23 7.87 2.70 0.72
CA GLU A 23 8.77 3.46 1.59
C GLU A 23 8.24 3.57 3.03
N LEU A 24 6.96 3.92 3.19
CA LEU A 24 6.32 4.14 4.48
C LEU A 24 6.06 2.86 5.29
N ILE A 25 6.11 1.69 4.65
CA ILE A 25 5.85 0.40 5.30
C ILE A 25 7.07 -0.52 5.30
N TYR A 26 8.21 -0.06 4.78
CA TYR A 26 9.39 -0.89 4.56
C TYR A 26 9.92 -1.53 5.85
N ASP A 27 10.04 -0.76 6.92
CA ASP A 27 10.49 -1.28 8.21
C ASP A 27 9.51 -2.28 8.82
N TRP A 28 8.21 -2.09 8.59
CA TRP A 28 7.19 -3.06 8.98
C TRP A 28 7.34 -4.36 8.19
N LEU A 29 7.53 -4.28 6.87
CA LEU A 29 7.72 -5.46 6.01
C LEU A 29 8.93 -6.29 6.44
N LYS A 30 10.02 -5.65 6.87
CA LYS A 30 11.23 -6.34 7.35
C LYS A 30 11.02 -7.15 8.63
N ALA A 31 9.97 -6.85 9.40
CA ALA A 31 9.64 -7.54 10.63
C ALA A 31 8.65 -8.72 10.43
N ILE A 32 8.17 -8.92 9.20
CA ILE A 32 7.19 -9.97 8.87
C ILE A 32 7.89 -11.32 8.68
N ASN A 33 7.21 -12.40 9.09
CA ASN A 33 7.69 -13.77 8.85
C ASN A 33 7.66 -14.11 7.36
N GLU A 34 8.53 -15.04 6.95
CA GLU A 34 8.75 -15.41 5.55
C GLU A 34 7.45 -15.78 4.81
N ASP A 35 6.63 -16.66 5.39
CA ASP A 35 5.36 -17.10 4.77
C ASP A 35 4.40 -15.92 4.48
N SER A 36 4.27 -15.00 5.43
CA SER A 36 3.41 -13.83 5.26
C SER A 36 4.04 -12.81 4.30
N TYR A 37 5.36 -12.68 4.31
CA TYR A 37 6.08 -11.80 3.40
C TYR A 37 5.85 -12.22 1.93
N ASP A 38 5.98 -13.51 1.62
CA ASP A 38 5.76 -14.03 0.26
C ASP A 38 4.33 -13.75 -0.25
N GLN A 39 3.33 -13.93 0.63
CA GLN A 39 1.94 -13.63 0.29
C GLN A 39 1.70 -12.13 0.06
N ILE A 40 2.36 -11.27 0.83
CA ILE A 40 2.30 -9.81 0.64
C ILE A 40 2.98 -9.41 -0.67
N ILE A 41 4.16 -9.95 -0.98
CA ILE A 41 4.86 -9.67 -2.23
C ILE A 41 4.03 -10.13 -3.44
N GLY A 42 3.45 -11.32 -3.41
CA GLY A 42 2.54 -11.78 -4.46
C GLY A 42 1.34 -10.85 -4.66
N ALA A 43 0.75 -10.34 -3.57
CA ALA A 43 -0.34 -9.37 -3.64
C ALA A 43 0.11 -8.04 -4.27
N PHE A 44 1.30 -7.55 -3.94
CA PHE A 44 1.85 -6.35 -4.56
C PHE A 44 2.15 -6.52 -6.05
N GLN A 45 2.64 -7.68 -6.48
CA GLN A 45 2.87 -7.95 -7.91
C GLN A 45 1.57 -7.91 -8.71
N ILE A 46 0.50 -8.52 -8.18
CA ILE A 46 -0.83 -8.46 -8.81
C ILE A 46 -1.34 -7.02 -8.85
N LEU A 47 -1.15 -6.26 -7.77
CA LEU A 47 -1.51 -4.83 -7.72
C LEU A 47 -0.73 -3.99 -8.73
N ALA A 48 0.56 -4.23 -8.88
CA ALA A 48 1.44 -3.56 -9.82
C ALA A 48 1.06 -3.85 -11.28
N GLU A 49 0.57 -5.07 -11.55
CA GLU A 49 0.11 -5.49 -12.88
C GLU A 49 -1.27 -4.91 -13.23
N VAL A 50 -2.24 -5.01 -12.32
CA VAL A 50 -3.65 -4.68 -12.59
C VAL A 50 -3.97 -3.21 -12.29
N GLY A 51 -3.40 -2.63 -11.23
CA GLY A 51 -3.66 -1.26 -10.80
C GLY A 51 -5.07 -1.03 -10.26
N PRO A 52 -5.69 0.15 -10.52
CA PRO A 52 -6.98 0.56 -9.95
C PRO A 52 -8.16 -0.36 -10.25
N GLY A 53 -8.06 -1.21 -11.28
CA GLY A 53 -9.08 -2.21 -11.62
C GLY A 53 -9.09 -3.41 -10.68
N LEU A 54 -8.09 -3.58 -9.81
CA LEU A 54 -8.03 -4.68 -8.86
C LEU A 54 -9.06 -4.48 -7.74
N GLY A 55 -9.93 -5.47 -7.58
CA GLY A 55 -11.03 -5.47 -6.60
C GLY A 55 -10.98 -6.64 -5.62
N ARG A 56 -12.15 -7.02 -5.10
CA ARG A 56 -12.29 -8.15 -4.17
C ARG A 56 -11.91 -9.49 -4.86
N PRO A 57 -11.30 -10.44 -4.14
CA PRO A 57 -11.07 -10.45 -2.69
C PRO A 57 -9.76 -9.77 -2.24
N LEU A 58 -8.89 -9.34 -3.14
CA LEU A 58 -7.56 -8.84 -2.76
C LEU A 58 -7.57 -7.37 -2.32
N VAL A 59 -8.46 -6.54 -2.88
CA VAL A 59 -8.56 -5.10 -2.58
C VAL A 59 -9.98 -4.72 -2.14
N ASP A 60 -10.10 -3.81 -1.17
CA ASP A 60 -11.34 -3.07 -0.89
C ASP A 60 -11.17 -1.55 -0.98
N THR A 61 -12.30 -0.86 -0.95
CA THR A 61 -12.38 0.58 -0.69
C THR A 61 -12.58 0.83 0.79
N ILE A 62 -11.82 1.78 1.35
CA ILE A 62 -11.98 2.23 2.73
C ILE A 62 -13.16 3.20 2.82
N VAL A 63 -14.05 2.93 3.77
CA VAL A 63 -15.14 3.86 4.14
C VAL A 63 -14.66 4.76 5.28
N GLY A 64 -15.01 6.05 5.21
CA GLY A 64 -14.70 7.03 6.26
C GLY A 64 -13.34 7.71 6.13
N SER A 65 -12.57 7.40 5.08
CA SER A 65 -11.42 8.20 4.68
C SER A 65 -11.88 9.51 4.05
N ARG A 66 -11.08 10.59 4.21
CA ARG A 66 -11.30 11.84 3.47
C ARG A 66 -10.93 11.74 1.98
N HIS A 67 -10.21 10.69 1.61
CA HIS A 67 -9.78 10.40 0.24
C HIS A 67 -10.65 9.31 -0.37
N ASN A 68 -11.39 9.64 -1.43
CA ASN A 68 -12.32 8.71 -2.08
C ASN A 68 -11.63 7.50 -2.75
N ASN A 69 -10.33 7.58 -2.98
CA ASN A 69 -9.50 6.54 -3.59
C ASN A 69 -8.68 5.76 -2.55
N MET A 70 -8.91 5.96 -1.25
CA MET A 70 -8.29 5.18 -0.19
C MET A 70 -8.76 3.72 -0.24
N LYS A 71 -7.81 2.79 -0.22
CA LYS A 71 -8.02 1.37 -0.42
C LYS A 71 -7.31 0.55 0.66
N GLU A 72 -7.73 -0.70 0.77
CA GLU A 72 -7.12 -1.71 1.64
C GLU A 72 -6.68 -2.91 0.80
N LEU A 73 -5.41 -3.28 0.89
CA LEU A 73 -4.91 -4.56 0.39
C LEU A 73 -5.09 -5.62 1.48
N ARG A 74 -5.56 -6.79 1.07
CA ARG A 74 -5.87 -7.94 1.93
C ARG A 74 -5.10 -9.18 1.47
N PRO A 75 -3.76 -9.18 1.58
CA PRO A 75 -3.00 -10.39 1.30
C PRO A 75 -3.42 -11.49 2.26
N GLY A 76 -3.12 -12.73 1.90
CA GLY A 76 -3.11 -13.80 2.88
C GLY A 76 -2.09 -13.51 3.99
N SER A 77 -2.19 -14.25 5.09
CA SER A 77 -1.13 -14.32 6.09
C SER A 77 -1.13 -15.69 6.77
N SER A 78 -0.01 -16.05 7.39
CA SER A 78 0.13 -17.32 8.11
C SER A 78 -0.56 -17.29 9.48
N GLY A 79 -1.02 -18.46 9.94
CA GLY A 79 -1.64 -18.62 11.25
C GLY A 79 -2.94 -17.84 11.42
N ARG A 80 -3.03 -17.04 12.48
CA ARG A 80 -4.20 -16.20 12.81
C ARG A 80 -4.05 -14.74 12.40
N SER A 81 -2.92 -14.38 11.78
CA SER A 81 -2.68 -13.01 11.35
C SER A 81 -3.67 -12.60 10.26
N GLU A 82 -4.03 -11.33 10.27
CA GLU A 82 -4.89 -10.69 9.28
C GLU A 82 -4.20 -9.43 8.81
N VAL A 83 -3.21 -9.59 7.94
CA VAL A 83 -2.46 -8.45 7.39
C VAL A 83 -3.38 -7.55 6.57
N ARG A 84 -3.33 -6.25 6.86
CA ARG A 84 -4.02 -5.21 6.09
C ARG A 84 -3.10 -4.04 5.81
N ILE A 85 -3.18 -3.52 4.59
CA ILE A 85 -2.34 -2.41 4.13
C ILE A 85 -3.24 -1.34 3.54
N LEU A 86 -3.27 -0.15 4.15
CA LEU A 86 -3.95 1.02 3.62
C LEU A 86 -3.08 1.66 2.54
N PHE A 87 -3.68 1.99 1.41
CA PHE A 87 -2.95 2.54 0.28
C PHE A 87 -3.86 3.40 -0.61
N ALA A 88 -3.26 4.22 -1.47
CA ALA A 88 -3.97 4.98 -2.49
C ALA A 88 -3.16 5.03 -3.79
N PHE A 89 -3.85 5.16 -4.92
CA PHE A 89 -3.23 5.38 -6.22
C PHE A 89 -3.04 6.87 -6.47
N ASP A 90 -1.85 7.29 -6.88
CA ASP A 90 -1.56 8.68 -7.24
C ASP A 90 -1.72 8.97 -8.74
N PRO A 91 -1.69 10.25 -9.15
CA PRO A 91 -1.78 10.64 -10.57
C PRO A 91 -0.57 10.24 -11.43
N GLN A 92 0.53 9.76 -10.85
CA GLN A 92 1.76 9.35 -11.54
C GLN A 92 1.84 7.83 -11.76
N ARG A 93 0.74 7.11 -11.53
CA ARG A 93 0.64 5.64 -11.61
C ARG A 93 1.41 4.90 -10.53
N HIS A 94 1.48 5.47 -9.33
CA HIS A 94 2.03 4.79 -8.17
C HIS A 94 0.91 4.38 -7.21
N ALA A 95 0.97 3.16 -6.69
CA ALA A 95 0.22 2.71 -5.54
C ALA A 95 1.09 2.96 -4.29
N ILE A 96 0.73 3.96 -3.50
CA ILE A 96 1.49 4.37 -2.32
C ILE A 96 1.00 3.56 -1.12
N MET A 97 1.83 2.67 -0.58
CA MET A 97 1.50 1.90 0.62
C MET A 97 1.69 2.79 1.85
N LEU A 98 0.59 3.23 2.48
CA LEU A 98 0.60 4.29 3.48
C LEU A 98 0.77 3.76 4.90
N LEU A 99 0.18 2.61 5.20
CA LEU A 99 0.19 2.02 6.54
C LEU A 99 -0.10 0.53 6.46
N ALA A 100 0.70 -0.29 7.13
CA ALA A 100 0.48 -1.73 7.27
C ALA A 100 0.29 -2.13 8.74
N GLY A 101 -0.48 -3.20 8.98
CA GLY A 101 -0.65 -3.76 10.31
C GLY A 101 -1.30 -5.15 10.32
N ASP A 102 -1.14 -5.86 11.43
CA ASP A 102 -1.84 -7.12 11.70
C ASP A 102 -3.12 -6.86 12.51
N LYS A 103 -4.25 -7.34 12.01
CA LYS A 103 -5.60 -6.95 12.45
C LYS A 103 -6.27 -7.92 13.42
N GLN A 104 -5.55 -8.89 14.01
CA GLN A 104 -6.15 -9.91 14.86
C GLN A 104 -7.15 -9.35 15.90
N GLY A 105 -8.45 -9.57 15.66
CA GLY A 105 -9.53 -9.38 16.63
C GLY A 105 -9.91 -7.94 17.04
N ARG A 106 -9.44 -6.87 16.37
CA ARG A 106 -9.74 -5.47 16.77
C ARG A 106 -10.10 -4.53 15.62
N TRP A 107 -11.05 -4.95 14.79
CA TRP A 107 -11.37 -4.35 13.50
C TRP A 107 -11.77 -2.87 13.57
N ASP A 108 -12.79 -2.52 14.37
CA ASP A 108 -13.32 -1.15 14.40
C ASP A 108 -12.32 -0.14 14.99
N LYS A 109 -11.60 -0.55 16.04
CA LYS A 109 -10.61 0.31 16.68
C LYS A 109 -9.41 0.55 15.76
N TRP A 110 -9.00 -0.47 15.00
CA TRP A 110 -7.89 -0.36 14.07
C TRP A 110 -8.19 0.67 12.98
N TYR A 111 -9.35 0.61 12.32
CA TYR A 111 -9.70 1.59 11.28
C TYR A 111 -9.84 3.01 11.83
N ARG A 112 -10.54 3.20 12.95
CA ARG A 112 -10.68 4.53 13.58
C ARG A 112 -9.34 5.18 13.92
N THR A 113 -8.32 4.36 14.19
CA THR A 113 -6.97 4.84 14.51
C THR A 113 -6.14 5.07 13.26
N ASN A 114 -6.18 4.13 12.30
CA ASN A 114 -5.21 4.09 11.21
C ASN A 114 -5.67 4.79 9.94
N VAL A 115 -6.97 4.95 9.71
CA VAL A 115 -7.47 5.69 8.53
C VAL A 115 -7.03 7.16 8.56
N PRO A 116 -7.16 7.91 9.69
CA PRO A 116 -6.65 9.27 9.76
C PRO A 116 -5.14 9.37 9.48
N ILE A 117 -4.34 8.44 9.99
CA ILE A 117 -2.89 8.40 9.78
C ILE A 117 -2.55 8.16 8.29
N ALA A 118 -3.25 7.22 7.64
CA ALA A 118 -3.06 6.96 6.22
C ALA A 118 -3.47 8.17 5.38
N ASP A 119 -4.57 8.84 5.75
CA ASP A 119 -5.01 10.04 5.08
C ASP A 119 -3.97 11.17 5.20
N ASP A 120 -3.37 11.38 6.39
CA ASP A 120 -2.34 12.40 6.64
C ASP A 120 -1.10 12.15 5.76
N ARG A 121 -0.64 10.91 5.71
CA ARG A 121 0.48 10.51 4.84
C ARG A 121 0.19 10.70 3.36
N TYR A 122 -1.06 10.49 2.95
CA TYR A 122 -1.44 10.70 1.55
C TYR A 122 -1.54 12.18 1.19
N ASP A 123 -2.00 13.03 2.11
CA ASP A 123 -1.95 14.49 1.92
C ASP A 123 -0.52 14.98 1.74
N GLU A 124 0.40 14.54 2.60
CA GLU A 124 1.82 14.87 2.49
C GLU A 124 2.41 14.44 1.14
N HIS A 125 2.07 13.23 0.67
CA HIS A 125 2.48 12.75 -0.65
C HIS A 125 1.97 13.66 -1.78
N LEU A 126 0.67 14.00 -1.75
CA LEU A 126 0.05 14.84 -2.78
C LEU A 126 0.64 16.26 -2.81
N GLU A 127 0.94 16.85 -1.64
CA GLU A 127 1.62 18.15 -1.56
C GLU A 127 3.05 18.07 -2.11
N GLY A 128 3.78 16.99 -1.80
CA GLY A 128 5.09 16.73 -2.38
C GLY A 128 5.06 16.65 -3.92
N LEU A 129 4.03 16.02 -4.49
CA LEU A 129 3.83 15.97 -5.95
C LEU A 129 3.55 17.34 -6.57
N LYS A 130 2.77 18.20 -5.90
CA LYS A 130 2.51 19.57 -6.37
C LYS A 130 3.78 20.40 -6.37
N GLY A 131 4.58 20.34 -5.31
CA GLY A 131 5.87 21.04 -5.22
C GLY A 131 6.84 20.65 -6.34
N ARG A 132 6.88 19.36 -6.71
CA ARG A 132 7.70 18.86 -7.83
C ARG A 132 7.20 19.31 -9.21
N ARG A 133 5.91 19.62 -9.36
CA ARG A 133 5.32 20.10 -10.63
C ARG A 133 5.56 21.58 -10.88
N VAL A 134 5.68 22.40 -9.84
CA VAL A 134 5.89 23.86 -9.96
C VAL A 134 7.36 24.22 -10.22
N GLY A 135 8.30 23.31 -9.94
CA GLY A 135 9.73 23.50 -10.14
C GLY A 135 10.29 23.14 -11.53
N LYS A 136 9.46 23.07 -12.58
CA LYS A 136 9.89 22.71 -13.94
C LYS A 136 9.49 23.76 -14.97
#